data_AF-N6YM77-F1
#
_entry.id   AF-N6YM77-F1
#
_cell.length_a   1.000
_cell.length_b   1.000
_cell.length_c   1.000
_cell.angle_alpha   90.00
_cell.angle_beta   90.00
_cell.angle_gamma   90.00
#
_symmetry.space_group_name_H-M   'P 1'
#
loop_
_entity.id
_entity.type
_entity.pdbx_description
1 polymer ?
#
loop_
_entity_poly.entity_id
_entity_poly.type
_entity_poly.pdbx_seq_one_letter_code
_entity_poly.pdbx_strand_id
1 'polypeptide(L)' 'MSYLDEIDDPRKPSNGTLHDFREILVILIAAVLSDCDTVEDITFWARTKEAWLRRFLV' A
#
# COMPACT_ATOMS: atom_id res chain seq x y z
N MET A 1 10.75 -6.21 6.56
CA MET A 1 10.68 -5.26 5.44
C MET A 1 11.67 -4.12 5.68
N SER A 2 12.96 -4.42 5.88
CA SER A 2 13.92 -3.43 6.41
C SER A 2 14.19 -2.25 5.48
N TYR A 3 14.10 -2.44 4.16
CA TYR A 3 14.38 -1.38 3.20
C TYR A 3 13.30 -0.30 3.12
N LEU A 4 12.05 -0.62 3.46
CA LEU A 4 10.96 0.37 3.50
C LEU A 4 11.04 1.25 4.74
N ASP A 5 11.71 0.77 5.80
CA ASP A 5 11.92 1.53 7.03
C ASP A 5 12.93 2.68 6.84
N GLU A 6 13.75 2.62 5.79
CA GLU A 6 14.74 3.62 5.40
C GLU A 6 14.14 4.78 4.59
N ILE A 7 12.87 4.67 4.17
CA ILE A 7 12.19 5.71 3.39
C ILE A 7 11.40 6.61 4.34
N ASP A 8 11.86 7.85 4.47
CA ASP A 8 11.14 8.88 5.21
C ASP A 8 9.77 9.15 4.59
N ASP A 9 8.74 9.33 5.42
CA ASP A 9 7.42 9.76 4.97
C ASP A 9 7.48 11.21 4.45
N PRO A 10 7.33 11.45 3.14
CA PRO A 10 7.44 12.79 2.57
C PRO A 10 6.15 13.61 2.77
N ARG A 11 5.08 13.01 3.29
CA ARG A 11 3.77 13.66 3.45
C ARG A 11 3.82 14.67 4.58
N LYS A 12 3.23 15.84 4.35
CA LYS A 12 2.99 16.82 5.41
C LYS A 12 1.85 16.34 6.32
N PRO A 13 1.89 16.61 7.64
CA PRO A 13 0.79 16.29 8.54
C PRO A 13 -0.55 16.83 8.02
N SER A 14 -1.49 15.92 7.75
CA SER A 14 -2.78 16.22 7.13
C SER A 14 -3.73 15.03 7.29
N ASN A 15 -4.95 15.12 6.76
CA ASN A 15 -5.84 13.95 6.69
C ASN A 15 -5.20 12.78 5.91
N GLY A 16 -4.26 13.07 4.99
CA GLY A 16 -3.52 12.06 4.23
C GLY A 16 -2.48 11.29 5.06
N THR A 17 -2.18 11.69 6.30
CA THR A 17 -1.26 10.99 7.22
C THR A 17 -1.99 10.15 8.27
N LEU A 18 -3.32 9.95 8.14
CA LEU A 18 -4.09 9.04 9.00
C LEU A 18 -3.75 7.55 8.75
N HIS A 19 -3.25 7.24 7.56
CA HIS A 19 -2.83 5.90 7.17
C HIS A 19 -1.30 5.79 7.22
N ASP A 20 -0.81 4.68 7.73
CA ASP A 20 0.62 4.41 7.84
C ASP A 20 1.29 4.47 6.45
N PHE A 21 2.42 5.17 6.37
CA PHE A 21 3.10 5.41 5.10
C PHE A 21 3.60 4.10 4.47
N ARG A 22 4.10 3.19 5.31
CA ARG A 22 4.72 1.94 4.86
C ARG A 22 3.65 0.99 4.37
N GLU A 23 2.50 0.95 5.03
CA GLU A 23 1.33 0.22 4.53
C GLU A 23 0.92 0.69 3.12
N ILE A 24 0.88 2.00 2.89
CA ILE A 24 0.59 2.56 1.56
C ILE A 24 1.66 2.16 0.54
N LEU A 25 2.95 2.25 0.89
CA LEU A 25 4.04 1.86 0.00
C LEU A 25 3.98 0.39 -0.38
N VAL A 26 3.66 -0.49 0.56
CA VAL A 26 3.49 -1.93 0.29
C VAL A 26 2.34 -2.15 -0.68
N ILE A 27 1.20 -1.48 -0.49
CA ILE A 27 0.04 -1.57 -1.40
C ILE A 27 0.41 -1.07 -2.80
N LEU A 28 1.10 0.07 -2.90
CA LEU A 28 1.53 0.66 -4.17
C LEU A 28 2.50 -0.28 -4.91
N ILE A 29 3.53 -0.78 -4.23
CA ILE A 29 4.52 -1.71 -4.83
C ILE A 29 3.82 -2.97 -5.31
N ALA A 30 2.90 -3.51 -4.51
CA ALA A 30 2.18 -4.71 -4.88
C ALA A 30 1.24 -4.49 -6.08
N ALA A 31 0.61 -3.32 -6.19
CA ALA A 31 -0.17 -2.92 -7.37
C ALA A 31 0.72 -2.77 -8.62
N VAL A 32 1.86 -2.08 -8.50
CA VAL A 32 2.83 -1.89 -9.59
C VAL A 32 3.39 -3.23 -10.07
N LEU A 33 3.77 -4.13 -9.14
CA LEU A 33 4.26 -5.48 -9.49
C LEU A 33 3.18 -6.38 -10.09
N SER A 34 1.91 -6.02 -9.93
CA SER A 34 0.76 -6.78 -10.44
C SER A 34 0.17 -6.16 -11.71
N ASP A 35 0.88 -5.23 -12.35
CA ASP A 35 0.46 -4.57 -13.60
C ASP A 35 -0.94 -3.94 -13.50
N CYS A 36 -1.27 -3.41 -12.31
CA CYS A 36 -2.56 -2.76 -12.07
C CYS A 36 -2.55 -1.34 -12.62
N ASP A 37 -2.79 -1.20 -13.92
CA ASP A 37 -2.76 0.07 -14.64
C ASP A 37 -4.00 0.95 -14.38
N THR A 38 -5.12 0.35 -13.96
CA THR A 38 -6.38 1.06 -13.70
C THR A 38 -6.86 0.95 -12.26
N VAL A 39 -7.78 1.84 -11.87
CA VAL A 39 -8.41 1.81 -10.53
C VAL A 39 -9.22 0.51 -10.35
N GLU A 40 -9.81 0.00 -11.42
CA GLU A 40 -10.50 -1.27 -11.48
C GLU A 40 -9.54 -2.44 -11.21
N ASP A 41 -8.35 -2.43 -11.81
CA ASP A 41 -7.32 -3.46 -11.59
C ASP A 41 -6.81 -3.45 -10.15
N ILE A 42 -6.56 -2.26 -9.59
CA ILE A 42 -6.18 -2.08 -8.18
C ILE A 42 -7.27 -2.63 -7.26
N THR A 43 -8.54 -2.34 -7.55
CA THR A 43 -9.68 -2.80 -6.75
C THR A 43 -9.83 -4.32 -6.82
N PHE A 44 -9.67 -4.89 -8.02
CA PHE A 44 -9.72 -6.34 -8.23
C PHE A 44 -8.58 -7.05 -7.49
N TRP A 45 -7.36 -6.52 -7.59
CA TRP A 45 -6.20 -7.05 -6.88
C TRP A 45 -6.37 -6.98 -5.37
N ALA A 46 -6.81 -5.84 -4.82
CA ALA A 46 -7.01 -5.65 -3.39
C ALA A 46 -8.03 -6.65 -2.82
N ARG A 47 -9.14 -6.89 -3.53
CA ARG A 47 -10.12 -7.94 -3.16
C ARG A 47 -9.51 -9.34 -3.24
N THR A 48 -8.78 -9.63 -4.31
CA THR A 48 -8.15 -10.95 -4.53
C THR A 48 -7.11 -11.26 -3.45
N LYS A 49 -6.39 -10.26 -2.97
CA LYS A 49 -5.33 -10.39 -1.96
C LYS A 49 -5.78 -10.00 -0.55
N GLU A 50 -7.05 -9.72 -0.33
CA GLU A 50 -7.57 -9.19 0.94
C GLU A 50 -7.14 -10.05 2.14
N ALA A 51 -7.29 -11.38 2.06
CA ALA A 51 -6.89 -12.29 3.13
C ALA A 51 -5.38 -12.25 3.44
N TRP A 52 -4.54 -12.00 2.43
CA TRP A 52 -3.10 -11.82 2.61
C TRP A 52 -2.79 -10.44 3.20
N LEU A 53 -3.45 -9.38 2.73
CA LEU A 53 -3.29 -7.99 3.21
C LEU A 53 -3.71 -7.85 4.68
N ARG A 54 -4.79 -8.51 5.12
CA ARG A 54 -5.27 -8.53 6.52
C ARG A 54 -4.27 -9.08 7.52
N ARG A 55 -3.18 -9.71 7.09
CA ARG A 55 -2.09 -10.15 7.97
C ARG A 55 -1.14 -9.00 8.34
N PHE A 56 -1.23 -7.88 7.63
CA PHE A 56 -0.36 -6.72 7.78
C PHE A 56 -1.12 -5.46 8.20
N LEU A 57 -2.42 -5.41 7.95
CA LEU A 57 -3.31 -4.33 8.40
C LEU A 57 -3.94 -4.73 9.73
N VAL A 58 -3.63 -3.99 10.80
CA VAL A 58 -4.13 -4.22 12.18
C VAL A 58 -5.52 -3.65 12.36
#